data_AF-A0A6A6V742-F1
#
_entry.id   AF-A0A6A6V742-F1
#
_cell.length_a   1.000
_cell.length_b   1.000
_cell.length_c   1.000
_cell.angle_alpha   90.00
_cell.angle_beta   90.00
_cell.angle_gamma   90.00
#
_symmetry.space_group_name_H-M   'P 1'
#
loop_
_entity.id
_entity.type
_entity.pdbx_description
1 polymer ?
#
loop_
_entity_poly.entity_id
_entity_poly.type
_entity_poly.pdbx_seq_one_letter_code
_entity_poly.pdbx_strand_id
1 'polypeptide(L)'
;MILNYKGIDYKSEWVEYPDLAPKFKEKGIPPNDKNEPGYFKDYTSPAVGFDDGTYVMESWKIAQGKLNTSIFNIQSNSQFLELEKRYPTPSLHLDDPIVPKIRDFIGEIFTPLRAEILPKIPRNLLSEVSAEYFETDRAKLFGMPLSQLEKEKGGDEAWEKAKKPAKEAGDMLREHGGPFFLGEKVTYADLIFVSFLEFLRRSGDGMFEKWMALDPAFEKVYEASKEWLKRAD
;
A
#
# COMPACT_ATOMS: atom_id res chain seq x y z
N MET A 1 3.65 3.48 7.70
CA MET A 1 3.52 2.51 8.81
C MET A 1 4.83 1.80 9.17
N ILE A 2 5.62 1.28 8.21
CA ILE A 2 6.89 0.59 8.51
C ILE A 2 7.82 1.41 9.43
N LEU A 3 7.98 2.70 9.15
CA LEU A 3 8.83 3.58 9.95
C LEU A 3 8.36 3.65 11.42
N ASN A 4 7.05 3.74 11.64
CA ASN A 4 6.46 3.71 12.99
C ASN A 4 6.66 2.36 13.68
N TYR A 5 6.41 1.24 12.98
CA TYR A 5 6.64 -0.11 13.52
C TYR A 5 8.09 -0.29 13.95
N LYS A 6 9.03 0.21 13.15
CA LYS A 6 10.46 0.14 13.46
C LYS A 6 10.94 1.18 14.48
N GLY A 7 10.08 2.10 14.94
CA GLY A 7 10.47 3.19 15.83
C GLY A 7 11.49 4.14 15.21
N ILE A 8 11.48 4.31 13.89
CA ILE A 8 12.41 5.17 13.16
C ILE A 8 11.90 6.60 13.20
N ASP A 9 12.75 7.54 13.61
CA ASP A 9 12.47 8.96 13.48
C ASP A 9 12.56 9.39 12.02
N TYR A 10 11.51 10.06 11.54
CA TYR A 10 11.45 10.60 10.19
C TYR A 10 10.76 11.96 10.16
N LYS A 11 10.93 12.67 9.05
CA LYS A 11 10.15 13.87 8.71
C LYS A 11 9.36 13.60 7.44
N SER A 12 8.07 13.92 7.46
CA SER A 12 7.23 13.89 6.27
C SER A 12 7.51 15.13 5.41
N GLU A 13 7.73 14.92 4.12
CA GLU A 13 7.78 16.00 3.14
C GLU A 13 6.64 15.83 2.15
N TRP A 14 5.69 16.76 2.18
CA TRP A 14 4.50 16.72 1.35
C TRP A 14 4.80 17.20 -0.07
N VAL A 15 4.38 16.41 -1.06
CA VAL A 15 4.60 16.68 -2.48
C VAL A 15 3.31 16.40 -3.22
N GLU A 16 2.88 17.36 -4.02
CA GLU A 16 1.68 17.21 -4.83
C GLU A 16 1.94 16.21 -5.99
N TYR A 17 0.89 15.51 -6.43
CA TYR A 17 0.98 14.55 -7.52
C TYR A 17 1.72 15.05 -8.77
N PRO A 18 1.43 16.26 -9.32
CA PRO A 18 2.14 16.76 -10.49
C PRO A 18 3.63 17.02 -10.25
N ASP A 19 4.04 17.23 -8.99
CA ASP A 19 5.39 17.63 -8.61
C ASP A 19 6.30 16.46 -8.22
N LEU A 20 5.75 15.25 -8.06
CA LEU A 20 6.52 14.05 -7.72
C LEU A 20 7.65 13.81 -8.72
N ALA A 21 7.35 13.78 -10.02
CA ALA A 21 8.34 13.44 -11.04
C ALA A 21 9.44 14.50 -11.19
N PRO A 22 9.14 15.82 -11.30
CA PRO A 22 10.18 16.85 -11.30
C PRO A 22 11.09 16.77 -10.08
N LYS A 23 10.51 16.66 -8.88
CA LYS A 23 11.27 16.61 -7.63
C LYS A 23 12.16 15.38 -7.54
N PHE A 24 11.64 14.20 -7.88
CA PHE A 24 12.42 12.97 -7.79
C PHE A 24 13.57 12.95 -8.80
N LYS A 25 13.38 13.53 -9.99
CA LYS A 25 14.46 13.75 -10.95
C LYS A 25 15.54 14.69 -10.41
N GLU A 26 15.15 15.80 -9.78
CA GLU A 26 16.10 16.73 -9.15
C GLU A 26 16.94 16.05 -8.06
N LYS A 27 16.33 15.14 -7.30
CA LYS A 27 17.01 14.32 -6.27
C LYS A 27 17.82 13.16 -6.83
N GLY A 28 17.88 12.99 -8.15
CA GLY A 28 18.62 11.90 -8.79
C GLY A 28 17.98 10.52 -8.62
N ILE A 29 16.70 10.44 -8.25
CA ILE A 29 15.96 9.19 -8.12
C ILE A 29 15.68 8.66 -9.54
N PRO A 30 16.08 7.42 -9.87
CA PRO A 30 15.77 6.83 -11.17
C PRO A 30 14.27 6.53 -11.28
N PRO A 31 13.68 6.52 -12.49
CA PRO A 31 12.31 6.07 -12.66
C PRO A 31 12.17 4.58 -12.32
N ASN A 32 10.97 4.15 -11.98
CA ASN A 32 10.63 2.73 -11.86
C ASN A 32 10.94 2.01 -13.19
N ASP A 33 11.45 0.79 -13.08
CA ASP A 33 11.78 -0.02 -14.27
C ASP A 33 10.49 -0.56 -14.90
N LYS A 34 10.31 -0.29 -16.19
CA LYS A 34 9.14 -0.69 -16.98
C LYS A 34 8.99 -2.20 -17.12
N ASN A 35 10.06 -2.95 -16.87
CA ASN A 35 10.08 -4.41 -16.93
C ASN A 35 9.78 -5.06 -15.58
N GLU A 36 9.71 -4.30 -14.49
CA GLU A 36 9.39 -4.85 -13.17
C GLU A 36 7.89 -5.18 -13.07
N PRO A 37 7.53 -6.34 -12.49
CA PRO A 37 6.15 -6.64 -12.14
C PRO A 37 5.55 -5.54 -11.28
N GLY A 38 4.34 -5.10 -11.64
CA GLY A 38 3.66 -4.01 -10.93
C GLY A 38 4.06 -2.60 -11.39
N TYR A 39 4.87 -2.46 -12.45
CA TYR A 39 5.10 -1.15 -13.07
C TYR A 39 3.77 -0.45 -13.40
N PHE A 40 3.62 0.77 -12.88
CA PHE A 40 2.43 1.60 -13.09
C PHE A 40 2.79 2.99 -13.63
N LYS A 41 3.80 3.63 -13.05
CA LYS A 41 4.30 4.96 -13.42
C LYS A 41 5.81 5.05 -13.20
N ASP A 42 6.48 5.87 -13.99
CA ASP A 42 7.90 6.17 -13.84
C ASP A 42 8.25 6.71 -12.44
N TYR A 43 7.38 7.51 -11.82
CA TYR A 43 7.63 8.07 -10.48
C TYR A 43 6.38 7.94 -9.61
N THR A 44 6.55 7.42 -8.39
CA THR A 44 5.47 7.09 -7.45
C THR A 44 5.86 7.38 -6.01
N SER A 45 4.89 7.74 -5.18
CA SER A 45 5.05 7.72 -3.72
C SER A 45 4.75 6.30 -3.18
N PRO A 46 5.44 5.81 -2.13
CA PRO A 46 6.43 6.51 -1.30
C PRO A 46 7.85 6.53 -1.88
N ALA A 47 8.62 7.52 -1.43
CA ALA A 47 10.08 7.57 -1.51
C ALA A 47 10.66 7.99 -0.15
N VAL A 48 11.84 7.49 0.19
CA VAL A 48 12.56 7.79 1.44
C VAL A 48 13.95 8.28 1.10
N GLY A 49 14.32 9.43 1.66
CA GLY A 49 15.70 9.91 1.71
C GLY A 49 16.34 9.53 3.05
N PHE A 50 17.60 9.11 3.03
CA PHE A 50 18.38 8.76 4.21
C PHE A 50 19.47 9.78 4.49
N ASP A 51 19.99 9.78 5.72
CA ASP A 51 21.03 10.71 6.18
C ASP A 51 22.36 10.60 5.40
N ASP A 52 22.62 9.44 4.78
CA ASP A 52 23.79 9.23 3.92
C ASP A 52 23.61 9.78 2.49
N GLY A 53 22.49 10.45 2.22
CA GLY A 53 22.14 11.03 0.92
C GLY A 53 21.52 10.04 -0.06
N THR A 54 21.32 8.77 0.33
CA THR A 54 20.64 7.78 -0.51
C THR A 54 19.15 8.07 -0.57
N TYR A 55 18.54 7.89 -1.74
CA TYR A 55 17.09 7.94 -1.92
C TYR A 55 16.59 6.64 -2.52
N VAL A 56 15.50 6.12 -1.98
CA VAL A 56 14.83 4.92 -2.50
C VAL A 56 13.35 5.18 -2.66
N MET A 57 12.85 4.91 -3.87
CA MET A 57 11.44 4.95 -4.23
C MET A 57 10.89 3.52 -4.32
N GLU A 58 9.59 3.39 -4.15
CA GLU A 58 8.83 2.13 -4.19
C GLU A 58 8.89 1.39 -2.84
N SER A 59 7.70 1.10 -2.29
CA SER A 59 7.50 0.55 -0.95
C SER A 59 8.18 -0.79 -0.72
N TRP A 60 8.19 -1.68 -1.70
CA TRP A 60 8.83 -2.99 -1.64
C TRP A 60 10.35 -2.86 -1.65
N LYS A 61 10.90 -1.97 -2.49
CA LYS A 61 12.34 -1.66 -2.49
C LYS A 61 12.78 -1.02 -1.17
N ILE A 62 11.99 -0.06 -0.65
CA ILE A 62 12.24 0.56 0.66
C ILE A 62 12.26 -0.48 1.78
N ALA A 63 11.30 -1.42 1.79
CA ALA A 63 11.21 -2.45 2.82
C ALA A 63 12.30 -3.53 2.68
N GLN A 64 12.40 -4.14 1.50
CA GLN A 64 13.14 -5.38 1.28
C GLN A 64 14.48 -5.23 0.57
N GLY A 65 14.61 -4.23 -0.27
CA GLY A 65 15.75 -4.12 -1.18
C GLY A 65 15.96 -5.27 -2.15
N LYS A 66 15.01 -6.19 -2.28
CA LYS A 66 15.05 -7.28 -3.26
C LYS A 66 13.70 -7.38 -3.94
N LEU A 67 13.68 -7.20 -5.26
CA LEU A 67 12.60 -7.71 -6.07
C LEU A 67 12.88 -9.20 -6.31
N ASN A 68 12.08 -10.08 -5.72
CA ASN A 68 12.19 -11.51 -5.97
C ASN A 68 11.66 -11.81 -7.38
N THR A 69 12.55 -11.86 -8.37
CA THR A 69 12.25 -12.42 -9.69
C THR A 69 12.44 -13.94 -9.63
N SER A 70 11.51 -14.66 -9.02
CA SER A 70 11.60 -16.14 -8.93
C SER A 70 11.34 -16.85 -10.26
N ILE A 71 11.01 -16.13 -11.33
CA ILE A 71 10.65 -16.72 -12.63
C ILE A 71 11.82 -16.66 -13.64
N PHE A 72 12.79 -15.78 -13.41
CA PHE A 72 13.96 -15.63 -14.26
C PHE A 72 15.17 -15.48 -13.36
N ASN A 73 16.15 -16.40 -13.46
CA ASN A 73 17.46 -16.37 -12.78
C ASN A 73 18.28 -15.13 -13.15
N ILE A 74 17.75 -13.95 -12.88
CA ILE A 74 18.42 -12.66 -12.97
C ILE A 74 18.91 -12.40 -11.57
N GLN A 75 20.23 -12.50 -11.37
CA GLN A 75 20.88 -11.83 -10.25
C GLN A 75 20.64 -10.33 -10.43
N SER A 76 19.51 -9.85 -9.89
CA SER A 76 19.36 -8.43 -9.64
C SER A 76 20.37 -8.11 -8.55
N ASN A 77 21.42 -7.36 -8.91
CA ASN A 77 22.32 -6.71 -7.98
C ASN A 77 21.53 -5.60 -7.26
N SER A 78 20.56 -6.00 -6.43
CA SER A 78 19.72 -5.08 -5.69
C SER A 78 20.47 -4.72 -4.41
N GLN A 79 21.28 -3.66 -4.52
CA GLN A 79 22.10 -3.11 -3.43
C GLN A 79 21.29 -2.38 -2.36
N PHE A 80 19.96 -2.34 -2.46
CA PHE A 80 19.13 -1.43 -1.68
C PHE A 80 18.30 -2.10 -0.60
N LEU A 81 18.88 -3.01 0.19
CA LEU A 81 18.30 -3.40 1.47
C LEU A 81 18.34 -2.17 2.38
N GLU A 82 17.32 -1.32 2.34
CA GLU A 82 17.39 -0.09 3.12
C GLU A 82 16.87 -0.29 4.53
N LEU A 83 15.58 -0.52 4.74
CA LEU A 83 15.05 -0.50 6.10
C LEU A 83 15.42 -1.75 6.91
N GLU A 84 15.26 -2.97 6.38
CA GLU A 84 15.53 -4.19 7.16
C GLU A 84 17.02 -4.37 7.48
N LYS A 85 17.93 -3.88 6.63
CA LYS A 85 19.38 -3.95 6.89
C LYS A 85 19.87 -2.81 7.77
N ARG A 86 19.38 -1.57 7.58
CA ARG A 86 19.77 -0.43 8.44
C ARG A 86 19.15 -0.54 9.83
N TYR A 87 17.92 -1.04 9.91
CA TYR A 87 17.11 -1.15 11.13
C TYR A 87 16.54 -2.57 11.27
N PRO A 88 17.37 -3.56 11.63
CA PRO A 88 16.98 -4.97 11.65
C PRO A 88 16.01 -5.35 12.78
N THR A 89 15.73 -4.44 13.71
CA THR A 89 14.86 -4.71 14.86
C THR A 89 13.88 -3.55 15.06
N PRO A 90 12.57 -3.83 15.22
CA PRO A 90 11.92 -5.13 14.99
C PRO A 90 11.98 -5.58 13.51
N SER A 91 12.03 -6.89 13.29
CA SER A 91 12.11 -7.47 11.94
C SER A 91 10.77 -7.38 11.20
N LEU A 92 10.84 -7.23 9.88
CA LEU A 92 9.69 -7.30 8.97
C LEU A 92 9.42 -8.73 8.47
N HIS A 93 10.28 -9.70 8.78
CA HIS A 93 10.14 -11.11 8.39
C HIS A 93 9.90 -11.31 6.89
N LEU A 94 10.66 -10.57 6.06
CA LEU A 94 10.43 -10.44 4.63
C LEU A 94 10.59 -11.74 3.83
N ASP A 95 11.37 -12.68 4.35
CA ASP A 95 11.60 -13.98 3.72
C ASP A 95 10.44 -14.97 3.97
N ASP A 96 9.47 -14.63 4.83
CA ASP A 96 8.32 -15.49 5.08
C ASP A 96 7.35 -15.48 3.89
N PRO A 97 6.88 -16.66 3.41
CA PRO A 97 5.99 -16.75 2.26
C PRO A 97 4.65 -16.02 2.43
N ILE A 98 4.24 -15.69 3.66
CA ILE A 98 3.04 -14.90 3.90
C ILE A 98 3.16 -13.48 3.31
N VAL A 99 4.36 -12.91 3.28
CA VAL A 99 4.60 -11.53 2.85
C VAL A 99 4.28 -11.33 1.36
N PRO A 100 4.89 -12.08 0.42
CA PRO A 100 4.50 -11.98 -0.99
C PRO A 100 3.07 -12.45 -1.23
N LYS A 101 2.56 -13.46 -0.49
CA LYS A 101 1.18 -13.93 -0.60
C LYS A 101 0.19 -12.79 -0.33
N ILE A 102 0.34 -12.07 0.77
CA ILE A 102 -0.56 -10.96 1.13
C ILE A 102 -0.34 -9.75 0.24
N ARG A 103 0.91 -9.43 -0.14
CA ARG A 103 1.20 -8.35 -1.12
C ARG A 103 0.37 -8.54 -2.39
N ASP A 104 0.41 -9.74 -2.97
CA ASP A 104 -0.30 -10.02 -4.22
C ASP A 104 -1.81 -10.09 -3.99
N PHE A 105 -2.24 -10.63 -2.85
CA PHE A 105 -3.65 -10.76 -2.48
C PHE A 105 -4.36 -9.41 -2.25
N ILE A 106 -3.66 -8.34 -1.89
CA ILE A 106 -4.25 -6.99 -1.81
C ILE A 106 -4.90 -6.59 -3.14
N GLY A 107 -4.35 -7.01 -4.28
CA GLY A 107 -4.95 -6.76 -5.59
C GLY A 107 -6.34 -7.38 -5.74
N GLU A 108 -6.56 -8.57 -5.20
CA GLU A 108 -7.85 -9.28 -5.20
C GLU A 108 -8.90 -8.58 -4.33
N ILE A 109 -8.45 -7.96 -3.23
CA ILE A 109 -9.29 -7.14 -2.36
C ILE A 109 -9.63 -5.79 -3.04
N PHE A 110 -8.63 -5.12 -3.59
CA PHE A 110 -8.77 -3.77 -4.14
C PHE A 110 -9.57 -3.74 -5.44
N THR A 111 -9.36 -4.72 -6.33
CA THR A 111 -9.97 -4.76 -7.67
C THR A 111 -11.49 -4.60 -7.66
N PRO A 112 -12.28 -5.35 -6.87
CA PRO A 112 -13.74 -5.18 -6.82
C PRO A 112 -14.13 -3.81 -6.26
N LEU A 113 -13.37 -3.25 -5.32
CA LEU A 113 -13.68 -1.97 -4.67
C LEU A 113 -13.07 -0.75 -5.37
N ARG A 114 -12.31 -0.92 -6.45
CA ARG A 114 -11.61 0.20 -7.12
C ARG A 114 -12.57 1.32 -7.54
N ALA A 115 -13.77 0.97 -7.99
CA ALA A 115 -14.78 1.94 -8.43
C ALA A 115 -15.46 2.65 -7.24
N GLU A 116 -15.42 2.06 -6.05
CA GLU A 116 -15.81 2.71 -4.81
C GLU A 116 -14.71 3.62 -4.27
N ILE A 117 -13.46 3.18 -4.33
CA ILE A 117 -12.35 3.87 -3.68
C ILE A 117 -11.83 5.05 -4.51
N LEU A 118 -11.54 4.82 -5.80
CA LEU A 118 -10.81 5.80 -6.61
C LEU A 118 -11.51 7.17 -6.73
N PRO A 119 -12.83 7.26 -6.94
CA PRO A 119 -13.54 8.55 -7.01
C PRO A 119 -13.51 9.34 -5.69
N LYS A 120 -13.34 8.67 -4.56
CA LYS A 120 -13.29 9.28 -3.23
C LYS A 120 -11.92 9.90 -2.92
N ILE A 121 -10.85 9.44 -3.57
CA ILE A 121 -9.50 9.98 -3.36
C ILE A 121 -9.41 11.48 -3.70
N PRO A 122 -9.69 11.93 -4.94
CA PRO A 122 -9.62 13.36 -5.25
C PRO A 122 -10.67 14.18 -4.51
N ARG A 123 -11.80 13.57 -4.14
CA ARG A 123 -12.90 14.23 -3.42
C ARG A 123 -12.58 14.51 -1.95
N ASN A 124 -11.95 13.54 -1.27
CA ASN A 124 -11.86 13.53 0.20
C ASN A 124 -10.43 13.71 0.71
N LEU A 125 -9.40 13.46 -0.11
CA LEU A 125 -8.01 13.35 0.37
C LEU A 125 -7.02 14.33 -0.25
N LEU A 126 -7.29 14.83 -1.45
CA LEU A 126 -6.31 15.59 -2.23
C LEU A 126 -6.60 17.10 -2.18
N SER A 127 -5.54 17.89 -2.30
CA SER A 127 -5.66 19.31 -2.65
C SER A 127 -6.20 19.45 -4.07
N GLU A 128 -6.63 20.65 -4.45
CA GLU A 128 -7.22 20.92 -5.77
C GLU A 128 -6.28 20.53 -6.92
N VAL A 129 -4.99 20.88 -6.84
CA VAL A 129 -4.01 20.59 -7.91
C VAL A 129 -3.75 19.09 -8.06
N SER A 130 -3.70 18.37 -6.94
CA SER A 130 -3.53 16.92 -6.92
C SER A 130 -4.80 16.20 -7.37
N ALA A 131 -5.97 16.72 -7.02
CA ALA A 131 -7.26 16.19 -7.44
C ALA A 131 -7.44 16.29 -8.96
N GLU A 132 -7.12 17.42 -9.57
CA GLU A 132 -7.19 17.62 -11.03
C GLU A 132 -6.23 16.68 -11.78
N TYR A 133 -4.98 16.59 -11.30
CA TYR A 133 -4.01 15.65 -11.86
C TYR A 133 -4.53 14.21 -11.77
N PHE A 134 -5.03 13.81 -10.60
CA PHE A 134 -5.51 12.46 -10.34
C PHE A 134 -6.70 12.11 -11.24
N GLU A 135 -7.70 12.99 -11.34
CA GLU A 135 -8.87 12.80 -12.21
C GLU A 135 -8.44 12.62 -13.67
N THR A 136 -7.56 13.52 -14.16
CA THR A 136 -7.08 13.47 -15.55
C THR A 136 -6.31 12.19 -15.85
N ASP A 137 -5.41 11.80 -14.95
CA ASP A 137 -4.58 10.61 -15.11
C ASP A 137 -5.42 9.33 -15.07
N ARG A 138 -6.37 9.23 -14.13
CA ARG A 138 -7.23 8.06 -14.00
C ARG A 138 -8.27 8.00 -15.11
N ALA A 139 -8.81 9.14 -15.57
CA ALA A 139 -9.72 9.16 -16.70
C ALA A 139 -9.06 8.60 -17.98
N LYS A 140 -7.78 8.91 -18.22
CA LYS A 140 -7.00 8.30 -19.30
C LYS A 140 -6.81 6.80 -19.10
N LEU A 141 -6.52 6.37 -17.88
CA LEU A 141 -6.31 4.96 -17.55
C LEU A 141 -7.58 4.11 -17.75
N PHE A 142 -8.74 4.63 -17.35
CA PHE A 142 -10.02 3.91 -17.43
C PHE A 142 -10.81 4.18 -18.71
N GLY A 143 -10.39 5.17 -19.51
CA GLY A 143 -11.13 5.62 -20.69
C GLY A 143 -12.45 6.33 -20.37
N MET A 144 -12.66 6.73 -19.11
CA MET A 144 -13.88 7.38 -18.62
C MET A 144 -13.62 8.19 -17.33
N PRO A 145 -14.40 9.24 -17.03
CA PRO A 145 -14.32 9.97 -15.77
C PRO A 145 -14.54 9.07 -14.55
N LEU A 146 -13.95 9.43 -13.39
CA LEU A 146 -14.12 8.64 -12.17
C LEU A 146 -15.58 8.63 -11.68
N SER A 147 -16.34 9.69 -11.94
CA SER A 147 -17.78 9.72 -11.64
C SER A 147 -18.58 8.69 -12.44
N GLN A 148 -18.21 8.46 -13.71
CA GLN A 148 -18.83 7.44 -14.54
C GLN A 148 -18.41 6.04 -14.08
N LEU A 149 -17.14 5.86 -13.73
CA LEU A 149 -16.63 4.61 -13.16
C LEU A 149 -17.39 4.25 -11.87
N GLU A 150 -17.59 5.21 -10.96
CA GLU A 150 -18.35 5.04 -9.71
C GLU A 150 -19.77 4.56 -10.01
N LYS A 151 -20.47 5.25 -10.93
CA LYS A 151 -21.85 4.95 -11.30
C LYS A 151 -22.01 3.57 -11.95
N GLU A 152 -21.08 3.19 -12.82
CA GLU A 152 -21.20 1.95 -13.61
C GLU A 152 -20.70 0.71 -12.87
N LYS A 153 -19.72 0.86 -11.95
CA LYS A 153 -18.98 -0.28 -11.38
C LYS A 153 -18.86 -0.26 -9.86
N GLY A 154 -19.35 0.79 -9.19
CA GLY A 154 -19.49 0.84 -7.74
C GLY A 154 -20.81 0.20 -7.28
N GLY A 155 -21.24 0.56 -6.09
CA GLY A 155 -22.48 0.11 -5.47
C GLY A 155 -22.40 -1.30 -4.89
N ASP A 156 -23.58 -1.88 -4.63
CA ASP A 156 -23.71 -3.15 -3.94
C ASP A 156 -23.01 -4.31 -4.67
N GLU A 157 -22.99 -4.32 -6.01
CA GLU A 157 -22.31 -5.38 -6.76
C GLU A 157 -20.80 -5.41 -6.49
N ALA A 158 -20.16 -4.24 -6.36
CA ALA A 158 -18.74 -4.15 -6.00
C ALA A 158 -18.49 -4.75 -4.61
N TRP A 159 -19.38 -4.45 -3.66
CA TRP A 159 -19.30 -4.95 -2.29
C TRP A 159 -19.61 -6.44 -2.18
N GLU A 160 -20.57 -6.96 -2.95
CA GLU A 160 -20.83 -8.41 -3.02
C GLU A 160 -19.60 -9.15 -3.54
N LYS A 161 -18.93 -8.64 -4.57
CA LYS A 161 -17.68 -9.21 -5.08
C LYS A 161 -16.54 -9.16 -4.05
N ALA A 162 -16.50 -8.12 -3.21
CA ALA A 162 -15.50 -7.96 -2.16
C ALA A 162 -15.66 -8.96 -0.99
N LYS A 163 -16.85 -9.55 -0.80
CA LYS A 163 -17.10 -10.51 0.30
C LYS A 163 -16.19 -11.73 0.25
N LYS A 164 -15.95 -12.29 -0.95
CA LYS A 164 -15.10 -13.47 -1.11
C LYS A 164 -13.64 -13.19 -0.69
N PRO A 165 -12.93 -12.21 -1.27
CA PRO A 165 -11.56 -11.92 -0.86
C PRO A 165 -11.48 -11.42 0.60
N ALA A 166 -12.51 -10.73 1.11
CA ALA A 166 -12.57 -10.38 2.53
C ALA A 166 -12.62 -11.63 3.43
N LYS A 167 -13.49 -12.60 3.11
CA LYS A 167 -13.55 -13.88 3.85
C LYS A 167 -12.20 -14.60 3.81
N GLU A 168 -11.56 -14.68 2.65
CA GLU A 168 -10.25 -15.31 2.48
C GLU A 168 -9.16 -14.61 3.31
N ALA A 169 -9.15 -13.27 3.35
CA ALA A 169 -8.26 -12.51 4.25
C ALA A 169 -8.52 -12.85 5.73
N GLY A 170 -9.79 -12.87 6.14
CA GLY A 170 -10.18 -13.23 7.49
C GLY A 170 -9.74 -14.64 7.86
N ASP A 171 -9.95 -15.62 6.97
CA ASP A 171 -9.55 -17.01 7.19
C ASP A 171 -8.03 -17.11 7.36
N MET A 172 -7.25 -16.40 6.54
CA MET A 172 -5.79 -16.33 6.70
C MET A 172 -5.36 -15.71 8.03
N LEU A 173 -6.04 -14.66 8.50
CA LEU A 173 -5.76 -14.05 9.81
C LEU A 173 -6.04 -15.00 10.98
N ARG A 174 -6.96 -15.95 10.83
CA ARG A 174 -7.32 -16.91 11.89
C ARG A 174 -6.47 -18.18 11.89
N GLU A 175 -5.68 -18.42 10.85
CA GLU A 175 -4.99 -19.68 10.62
C GLU A 175 -4.03 -20.06 11.76
N HIS A 176 -3.33 -19.07 12.34
CA HIS A 176 -2.25 -19.29 13.30
C HIS A 176 -2.60 -18.88 14.75
N GLY A 177 -3.87 -18.57 15.03
CA GLY A 177 -4.25 -17.87 16.27
C GLY A 177 -3.80 -16.41 16.25
N GLY A 178 -3.89 -15.68 17.37
CA GLY A 178 -3.44 -14.28 17.48
C GLY A 178 -4.16 -13.27 16.57
N PRO A 179 -3.72 -12.00 16.54
CA PRO A 179 -4.30 -10.95 15.70
C PRO A 179 -3.66 -10.82 14.31
N PHE A 180 -2.46 -11.37 14.08
CA PHE A 180 -1.68 -11.21 12.85
C PHE A 180 -1.71 -12.48 11.99
N PHE A 181 -1.32 -12.37 10.71
CA PHE A 181 -1.32 -13.52 9.78
C PHE A 181 -0.47 -14.70 10.26
N LEU A 182 0.56 -14.45 11.09
CA LEU A 182 1.41 -15.47 11.73
C LEU A 182 1.23 -15.52 13.26
N GLY A 183 0.02 -15.29 13.77
CA GLY A 183 -0.22 -15.39 15.20
C GLY A 183 0.04 -14.07 15.92
N GLU A 184 0.96 -14.13 16.88
CA GLU A 184 1.45 -12.96 17.63
C GLU A 184 2.60 -12.25 16.91
N LYS A 185 3.13 -12.85 15.83
CA LYS A 185 4.27 -12.32 15.09
C LYS A 185 3.81 -11.35 14.00
N VAL A 186 4.19 -10.09 14.16
CA VAL A 186 4.02 -9.05 13.13
C VAL A 186 4.97 -9.31 11.98
N THR A 187 4.47 -9.23 10.76
CA THR A 187 5.25 -9.30 9.53
C THR A 187 4.93 -8.13 8.61
N TYR A 188 5.68 -7.98 7.52
CA TYR A 188 5.33 -6.98 6.51
C TYR A 188 3.95 -7.23 5.87
N ALA A 189 3.44 -8.47 5.88
CA ALA A 189 2.09 -8.78 5.42
C ALA A 189 1.01 -8.02 6.22
N ASP A 190 1.14 -8.03 7.55
CA ASP A 190 0.23 -7.32 8.45
C ASP A 190 0.30 -5.82 8.19
N LEU A 191 1.52 -5.31 7.96
CA LEU A 191 1.69 -3.88 7.71
C LEU A 191 1.08 -3.43 6.38
N ILE A 192 1.15 -4.27 5.35
CA ILE A 192 0.48 -4.05 4.06
C ILE A 192 -1.03 -4.02 4.26
N PHE A 193 -1.58 -5.04 4.94
CA PHE A 193 -3.01 -5.19 5.14
C PHE A 193 -3.60 -4.06 5.98
N VAL A 194 -2.98 -3.72 7.11
CA VAL A 194 -3.46 -2.65 7.99
C VAL A 194 -3.29 -1.27 7.33
N SER A 195 -2.27 -1.07 6.50
CA SER A 195 -2.16 0.16 5.70
C SER A 195 -3.31 0.29 4.69
N PHE A 196 -3.79 -0.81 4.13
CA PHE A 196 -4.98 -0.82 3.29
C PHE A 196 -6.25 -0.49 4.10
N LEU A 197 -6.42 -1.06 5.30
CA LEU A 197 -7.54 -0.73 6.19
C LEU A 197 -7.55 0.76 6.55
N GLU A 198 -6.39 1.30 6.91
CA GLU A 198 -6.22 2.72 7.21
C GLU A 198 -6.53 3.59 5.98
N PHE A 199 -6.14 3.15 4.79
CA PHE A 199 -6.49 3.83 3.55
C PHE A 199 -8.00 3.87 3.30
N LEU A 200 -8.73 2.78 3.58
CA LEU A 200 -10.20 2.78 3.52
C LEU A 200 -10.79 3.78 4.53
N ARG A 201 -10.23 3.85 5.74
CA ARG A 201 -10.66 4.80 6.79
C ARG A 201 -10.48 6.24 6.34
N ARG A 202 -9.33 6.57 5.76
CA ARG A 202 -9.06 7.93 5.26
C ARG A 202 -9.89 8.27 4.02
N SER A 203 -10.18 7.30 3.17
CA SER A 203 -11.02 7.50 1.98
C SER A 203 -12.45 7.96 2.32
N GLY A 204 -12.91 7.74 3.55
CA GLY A 204 -14.18 8.27 4.06
C GLY A 204 -15.41 7.47 3.63
N ASP A 205 -16.58 8.10 3.72
CA ASP A 205 -17.87 7.60 3.25
C ASP A 205 -18.26 6.21 3.79
N GLY A 206 -17.84 5.85 5.00
CA GLY A 206 -18.19 4.58 5.64
C GLY A 206 -17.45 3.36 5.07
N MET A 207 -16.45 3.56 4.21
CA MET A 207 -15.70 2.48 3.54
C MET A 207 -15.05 1.53 4.55
N PHE A 208 -14.45 2.10 5.61
CA PHE A 208 -13.80 1.33 6.66
C PHE A 208 -14.82 0.50 7.44
N GLU A 209 -15.88 1.13 7.94
CA GLU A 209 -16.91 0.46 8.73
C GLU A 209 -17.56 -0.68 7.93
N LYS A 210 -17.85 -0.44 6.64
CA LYS A 210 -18.42 -1.46 5.76
C LYS A 210 -17.46 -2.62 5.50
N TRP A 211 -16.16 -2.35 5.36
CA TRP A 211 -15.14 -3.40 5.24
C TRP A 211 -14.98 -4.20 6.53
N MET A 212 -14.88 -3.51 7.67
CA MET A 212 -14.72 -4.14 8.99
C MET A 212 -15.89 -5.06 9.33
N ALA A 213 -17.10 -4.73 8.86
CA ALA A 213 -18.28 -5.58 9.03
C ALA A 213 -18.26 -6.89 8.21
N LEU A 214 -17.35 -7.04 7.23
CA LEU A 214 -17.27 -8.24 6.41
C LEU A 214 -16.64 -9.43 7.16
N ASP A 215 -15.75 -9.18 8.11
CA ASP A 215 -15.12 -10.24 8.91
C ASP A 215 -14.59 -9.71 10.26
N PRO A 216 -14.92 -10.36 11.40
CA PRO A 216 -14.50 -9.90 12.73
C PRO A 216 -12.99 -9.98 13.00
N ALA A 217 -12.19 -10.71 12.19
CA ALA A 217 -10.75 -10.72 12.34
C ALA A 217 -10.11 -9.37 11.98
N PHE A 218 -10.77 -8.55 11.17
CA PHE A 218 -10.24 -7.24 10.77
C PHE A 218 -10.14 -6.28 11.96
N GLU A 219 -11.10 -6.32 12.88
CA GLU A 219 -11.03 -5.56 14.12
C GLU A 219 -9.82 -5.96 14.95
N LYS A 220 -9.57 -7.27 15.11
CA LYS A 220 -8.44 -7.76 15.91
C LYS A 220 -7.09 -7.27 15.37
N VAL A 221 -6.85 -7.41 14.06
CA VAL A 221 -5.58 -6.97 13.46
C VAL A 221 -5.42 -5.45 13.49
N TYR A 222 -6.51 -4.70 13.27
CA TYR A 222 -6.48 -3.23 13.30
C TYR A 222 -6.22 -2.71 14.71
N GLU A 223 -6.92 -3.25 15.73
CA GLU A 223 -6.72 -2.91 17.14
C GLU A 223 -5.29 -3.23 17.60
N ALA A 224 -4.77 -4.41 17.26
CA ALA A 224 -3.41 -4.82 17.60
C ALA A 224 -2.33 -3.93 16.95
N SER A 225 -2.67 -3.19 15.88
CA SER A 225 -1.74 -2.34 15.13
C SER A 225 -1.86 -0.86 15.44
N LYS A 226 -2.78 -0.45 16.34
CA LYS A 226 -3.10 0.96 16.60
C LYS A 226 -1.91 1.81 16.98
N GLU A 227 -0.93 1.25 17.69
CA GLU A 227 0.25 2.01 18.08
C GLU A 227 1.06 2.53 16.88
N TRP A 228 1.15 1.76 15.79
CA TRP A 228 1.88 2.16 14.58
C TRP A 228 1.07 3.09 13.66
N LEU A 229 -0.21 3.32 13.99
CA LEU A 229 -1.11 4.25 13.32
C LEU A 229 -1.19 5.62 14.02
N LYS A 230 -0.66 5.75 15.25
CA LYS A 230 -0.74 7.00 16.04
C LYS A 230 -0.11 8.20 15.36
N ARG A 231 0.98 7.98 14.63
CA ARG A 231 1.65 9.02 13.84
C ARG A 231 1.09 9.00 12.41
N ALA A 232 0.30 10.03 12.09
CA ALA A 232 -0.48 10.16 10.86
C ALA A 232 -0.23 11.51 10.12
N ASP A 233 0.96 12.08 10.34
CA ASP A 233 1.44 13.38 9.84
C ASP A 233 2.12 13.33 8.46
#